data_AF-A0A2V8A7Q9-F1
#
_entry.id   AF-A0A2V8A7Q9-F1
#
_cell.length_a   1.000
_cell.length_b   1.000
_cell.length_c   1.000
_cell.angle_alpha   90.00
_cell.angle_beta   90.00
_cell.angle_gamma   90.00
#
_symmetry.space_group_name_H-M   'P 1'
#
loop_
_entity.id
_entity.type
_entity.pdbx_description
1 polymer ?
#
loop_
_entity_poly.entity_id
_entity_poly.type
_entity_poly.pdbx_seq_one_letter_code
_entity_poly.pdbx_strand_id
1 'polypeptide(L)'
;MSSRSARRGAGVRAKHSHVAGTPSLPPPGDECRYRSAVRVLPEGPLPSRRRDGGWATQRSGVGGICQWYSGRDRSDARVARIPVPHRARPSRRRAWTGVSHQRRRAGVAPLFLLVEHDSRRRAARSGRTRQTETRADALVSNFVGQWLQLRNVETVKPDPVIFPFDEALRQAFFTETSLFVSSIFREDRSLLDLLSADYTFVNQRLAEHYGIPRVYGSQFRRVTITDVNRRGLLGQGSMLTVTSYPNRTSVVQRGKWILENLLGTPPPPPPPDVPELKAAPHGKVLSMREQMQAHRANATCAACHARMDPIGFALENYDGVGRWRTQDAGAEIDASGRLPDGAEFQGPAGLSQLLLTKYRDDFVRTATEKLLTYALGRGVEYDDYAAIRAIDREAARDNYRISSWILAIVNSTPFRMRRASDS
;
A
#
# COMPACT_ATOMS: atom_id res chain seq x y z
N MET A 1 6.44 -33.28 53.49
CA MET A 1 5.83 -34.61 53.76
C MET A 1 4.38 -34.37 54.19
N SER A 2 3.43 -34.68 53.28
CA SER A 2 2.27 -35.58 53.53
C SER A 2 1.09 -34.87 54.22
N SER A 3 -0.19 -34.95 53.83
CA SER A 3 -0.92 -35.68 52.80
C SER A 3 -2.41 -35.29 52.93
N ARG A 4 -3.17 -35.31 51.80
CA ARG A 4 -4.54 -35.86 51.56
C ARG A 4 -5.54 -35.92 52.74
N SER A 5 -6.87 -35.81 52.61
CA SER A 5 -7.87 -35.65 51.56
C SER A 5 -9.25 -35.91 52.22
N ALA A 6 -10.33 -35.39 51.61
CA ALA A 6 -11.74 -35.84 51.70
C ALA A 6 -12.55 -35.40 52.95
N ARG A 7 -13.85 -35.06 52.90
CA ARG A 7 -14.95 -35.57 52.05
C ARG A 7 -16.25 -34.76 52.29
N ARG A 8 -17.20 -34.85 51.33
CA ARG A 8 -18.68 -34.57 51.38
C ARG A 8 -19.10 -33.08 51.31
N GLY A 9 -20.10 -32.63 50.55
CA GLY A 9 -21.10 -33.28 49.69
C GLY A 9 -22.49 -32.64 49.87
N ALA A 10 -23.10 -32.18 48.76
CA ALA A 10 -24.54 -32.03 48.46
C ALA A 10 -25.29 -30.68 48.68
N GLY A 11 -26.11 -30.35 47.65
CA GLY A 11 -27.15 -29.30 47.57
C GLY A 11 -26.71 -28.15 46.65
N VAL A 12 -27.37 -27.75 45.56
CA VAL A 12 -28.81 -27.54 45.33
C VAL A 12 -29.11 -27.41 43.82
N ARG A 13 -30.24 -28.03 43.41
CA ARG A 13 -31.17 -27.79 42.27
C ARG A 13 -30.75 -26.91 41.07
N ALA A 14 -30.86 -27.49 39.86
CA ALA A 14 -31.07 -26.78 38.60
C ALA A 14 -32.44 -27.14 38.00
N LYS A 15 -33.18 -26.12 37.50
CA LYS A 15 -34.45 -26.24 36.75
C LYS A 15 -34.17 -26.20 35.24
N HIS A 16 -34.97 -26.95 34.48
CA HIS A 16 -35.20 -26.93 33.01
C HIS A 16 -35.37 -25.50 32.45
N SER A 17 -35.20 -25.12 31.18
CA SER A 17 -35.39 -25.69 29.82
C SER A 17 -34.97 -24.54 28.86
N HIS A 18 -34.41 -24.69 27.66
CA HIS A 18 -35.01 -25.13 26.40
C HIS A 18 -33.93 -25.07 25.31
N VAL A 19 -34.00 -26.01 24.35
CA VAL A 19 -33.17 -26.09 23.15
C VAL A 19 -33.98 -25.61 21.94
N ALA A 20 -33.40 -24.72 21.13
CA ALA A 20 -33.76 -24.40 19.75
C ALA A 20 -32.43 -23.98 19.08
N GLY A 21 -32.03 -24.36 17.88
CA GLY A 21 -32.70 -24.92 16.71
C GLY A 21 -31.89 -24.35 15.53
N THR A 22 -31.09 -25.19 14.87
CA THR A 22 -30.19 -24.84 13.75
C THR A 22 -30.97 -24.57 12.47
N PRO A 23 -30.64 -23.55 11.65
CA PRO A 23 -31.26 -23.36 10.35
C PRO A 23 -30.49 -24.08 9.23
N SER A 24 -31.20 -24.93 8.50
CA SER A 24 -30.79 -25.67 7.32
C SER A 24 -30.91 -24.86 6.02
N LEU A 25 -29.94 -25.03 5.12
CA LEU A 25 -29.84 -24.45 3.76
C LEU A 25 -30.88 -25.05 2.77
N PRO A 26 -31.35 -24.28 1.76
CA PRO A 26 -32.16 -24.80 0.67
C PRO A 26 -31.31 -25.32 -0.54
N PRO A 27 -31.87 -26.22 -1.38
CA PRO A 27 -31.16 -26.88 -2.48
C PRO A 27 -31.09 -26.02 -3.78
N PRO A 28 -30.24 -26.38 -4.76
CA PRO A 28 -30.06 -25.61 -5.99
C PRO A 28 -31.11 -25.97 -7.04
N GLY A 29 -31.59 -24.97 -7.77
CA GLY A 29 -32.52 -25.09 -8.89
C GLY A 29 -32.23 -24.03 -9.96
N ASP A 30 -32.35 -24.43 -11.21
CA ASP A 30 -31.72 -23.85 -12.40
C ASP A 30 -32.37 -22.57 -12.97
N GLU A 31 -31.61 -21.97 -13.88
CA GLU A 31 -31.99 -21.17 -15.05
C GLU A 31 -32.17 -19.63 -14.96
N CYS A 32 -31.19 -18.98 -15.59
CA CYS A 32 -31.21 -17.66 -16.21
C CYS A 32 -32.52 -17.33 -16.96
N ARG A 33 -33.17 -16.21 -16.60
CA ARG A 33 -33.89 -15.35 -17.56
C ARG A 33 -33.66 -13.87 -17.26
N TYR A 34 -32.83 -13.25 -18.11
CA TYR A 34 -32.75 -11.80 -18.28
C TYR A 34 -34.09 -11.30 -18.84
N ARG A 35 -34.80 -10.43 -18.11
CA ARG A 35 -35.86 -9.58 -18.67
C ARG A 35 -35.45 -8.12 -18.54
N SER A 36 -35.09 -7.55 -19.67
CA SER A 36 -34.95 -6.12 -19.93
C SER A 36 -36.31 -5.43 -19.78
N ALA A 37 -36.39 -4.46 -18.87
CA ALA A 37 -37.51 -3.53 -18.79
C ALA A 37 -36.96 -2.10 -18.90
N VAL A 38 -36.96 -1.59 -20.14
CA VAL A 38 -36.79 -0.17 -20.46
C VAL A 38 -38.06 0.55 -20.00
N ARG A 39 -37.95 1.46 -19.04
CA ARG A 39 -39.05 2.33 -18.62
C ARG A 39 -38.91 3.68 -19.32
N VAL A 40 -39.83 3.93 -20.24
CA VAL A 40 -40.04 5.20 -20.95
C VAL A 40 -40.65 6.20 -19.96
N LEU A 41 -40.09 7.40 -19.87
CA LEU A 41 -40.67 8.56 -19.17
C LEU A 41 -41.42 9.44 -20.20
N PRO A 42 -42.60 9.99 -19.87
CA PRO A 42 -43.38 10.81 -20.79
C PRO A 42 -42.89 12.26 -20.86
N GLU A 43 -42.92 12.83 -22.06
CA GLU A 43 -42.65 14.24 -22.36
C GLU A 43 -43.77 15.16 -21.87
N GLY A 44 -43.39 16.35 -21.40
CA GLY A 44 -44.28 17.47 -21.06
C GLY A 44 -43.62 18.81 -21.41
N PRO A 45 -44.40 19.87 -21.66
CA PRO A 45 -44.14 20.82 -22.75
C PRO A 45 -43.27 22.03 -22.38
N LEU A 46 -42.57 22.56 -23.39
CA LEU A 46 -41.85 23.84 -23.40
C LEU A 46 -42.81 25.04 -23.32
N PRO A 47 -42.46 26.12 -22.59
CA PRO A 47 -43.02 27.43 -22.84
C PRO A 47 -42.08 28.36 -23.63
N SER A 48 -42.75 29.11 -24.49
CA SER A 48 -42.33 30.10 -25.48
C SER A 48 -41.49 31.28 -24.97
N ARG A 49 -40.60 31.76 -25.85
CA ARG A 49 -40.04 33.12 -25.82
C ARG A 49 -41.13 34.18 -25.99
N ARG A 50 -41.08 35.24 -25.18
CA ARG A 50 -41.40 36.61 -25.63
C ARG A 50 -40.28 37.55 -25.21
N ARG A 51 -39.89 38.38 -26.18
CA ARG A 51 -39.05 39.57 -26.06
C ARG A 51 -39.89 40.71 -25.48
N ASP A 52 -39.24 41.58 -24.72
CA ASP A 52 -39.33 43.06 -24.66
C ASP A 52 -38.39 43.45 -23.50
N GLY A 53 -37.47 44.42 -23.52
CA GLY A 53 -37.18 45.49 -24.44
C GLY A 53 -36.71 46.71 -23.62
N GLY A 54 -35.40 46.97 -23.59
CA GLY A 54 -34.81 48.30 -23.27
C GLY A 54 -34.44 48.60 -21.82
N TRP A 55 -33.48 49.46 -21.46
CA TRP A 55 -32.36 50.17 -22.14
C TRP A 55 -31.46 50.73 -20.99
N ALA A 56 -30.18 51.03 -21.31
CA ALA A 56 -29.22 51.95 -20.64
C ALA A 56 -27.91 51.26 -20.17
N THR A 57 -26.84 51.17 -20.97
CA THR A 57 -25.77 52.16 -21.30
C THR A 57 -25.05 52.82 -20.12
N GLN A 58 -23.78 52.44 -19.89
CA GLN A 58 -22.57 53.29 -19.92
C GLN A 58 -21.33 52.36 -19.75
N ARG A 59 -20.45 52.24 -20.75
CA ARG A 59 -19.09 52.88 -20.87
C ARG A 59 -18.29 52.72 -19.57
N SER A 60 -17.07 52.19 -19.52
CA SER A 60 -15.87 52.18 -20.38
C SER A 60 -14.83 51.31 -19.65
N GLY A 61 -13.82 50.66 -20.21
CA GLY A 61 -13.24 50.60 -21.54
C GLY A 61 -11.94 49.77 -21.45
N VAL A 62 -11.40 49.42 -22.62
CA VAL A 62 -9.98 49.16 -22.94
C VAL A 62 -9.28 48.09 -22.08
N GLY A 63 -8.74 46.98 -22.58
CA GLY A 63 -8.43 46.42 -23.90
C GLY A 63 -7.85 45.03 -23.56
N GLY A 64 -7.71 44.05 -24.42
CA GLY A 64 -7.65 43.98 -25.86
C GLY A 64 -6.73 42.79 -26.15
N ILE A 65 -7.16 41.93 -27.10
CA ILE A 65 -6.29 41.19 -28.04
C ILE A 65 -5.55 39.98 -27.41
N CYS A 66 -5.65 38.73 -27.87
CA CYS A 66 -6.24 38.05 -29.04
C CYS A 66 -6.17 36.52 -28.73
N GLN A 67 -7.20 35.67 -28.80
CA GLN A 67 -7.78 34.97 -29.96
C GLN A 67 -6.77 34.69 -31.11
N TRP A 68 -6.60 33.47 -31.60
CA TRP A 68 -7.51 32.71 -32.49
C TRP A 68 -7.12 31.21 -32.44
N TYR A 69 -8.00 30.19 -32.33
CA TYR A 69 -9.22 29.74 -33.02
C TYR A 69 -9.02 28.81 -34.24
N SER A 70 -9.64 27.62 -34.13
CA SER A 70 -10.26 26.74 -35.16
C SER A 70 -9.41 26.20 -36.32
N GLY A 71 -9.63 25.02 -36.89
CA GLY A 71 -10.75 24.08 -36.82
C GLY A 71 -11.55 24.05 -38.13
N ARG A 72 -11.52 22.89 -38.83
CA ARG A 72 -12.30 22.37 -40.00
C ARG A 72 -11.41 22.04 -41.21
N ASP A 73 -11.68 21.08 -42.10
CA ASP A 73 -12.81 20.15 -42.34
C ASP A 73 -12.31 18.92 -43.15
N ARG A 74 -13.21 17.96 -43.37
CA ARG A 74 -13.06 16.68 -44.11
C ARG A 74 -12.74 16.79 -45.60
N SER A 75 -12.03 15.79 -46.16
CA SER A 75 -12.45 15.02 -47.37
C SER A 75 -11.40 14.00 -47.86
N ASP A 76 -11.89 12.83 -48.25
CA ASP A 76 -11.45 11.86 -49.28
C ASP A 76 -10.10 11.09 -49.25
N ALA A 77 -10.30 9.77 -49.10
CA ALA A 77 -9.69 8.65 -49.80
C ALA A 77 -8.41 8.84 -50.64
N ARG A 78 -7.36 8.10 -50.26
CA ARG A 78 -6.63 7.21 -51.20
C ARG A 78 -5.75 6.20 -50.45
N VAL A 79 -5.97 4.94 -50.78
CA VAL A 79 -5.16 3.77 -50.39
C VAL A 79 -3.78 3.89 -51.04
N ALA A 80 -2.72 3.99 -50.23
CA ALA A 80 -1.34 3.91 -50.69
C ALA A 80 -0.70 2.62 -50.15
N ARG A 81 -0.26 1.77 -51.07
CA ARG A 81 0.40 0.48 -50.81
C ARG A 81 1.79 0.71 -50.22
N ILE A 82 2.09 0.06 -49.10
CA ILE A 82 3.43 -0.02 -48.50
C ILE A 82 4.20 -1.14 -49.22
N PRO A 83 5.40 -0.91 -49.76
CA PRO A 83 6.23 -1.98 -50.28
C PRO A 83 6.95 -2.71 -49.14
N VAL A 84 6.79 -4.04 -49.12
CA VAL A 84 7.47 -4.97 -48.21
C VAL A 84 8.90 -5.21 -48.73
N PRO A 85 9.96 -5.00 -47.93
CA PRO A 85 11.26 -5.57 -48.25
C PRO A 85 11.40 -6.98 -47.67
N HIS A 86 11.95 -7.86 -48.50
CA HIS A 86 12.14 -9.28 -48.32
C HIS A 86 12.95 -9.69 -47.07
N ARG A 87 12.56 -10.85 -46.53
CA ARG A 87 13.36 -11.66 -45.59
C ARG A 87 14.75 -11.98 -46.18
N ALA A 88 15.80 -11.62 -45.45
CA ALA A 88 17.12 -12.26 -45.56
C ALA A 88 17.40 -13.05 -44.27
N ARG A 89 17.74 -14.34 -44.43
CA ARG A 89 18.22 -15.25 -43.38
C ARG A 89 19.75 -15.44 -43.51
N PRO A 90 20.44 -16.02 -42.51
CA PRO A 90 21.53 -15.35 -41.81
C PRO A 90 22.94 -15.75 -42.29
N SER A 91 23.90 -14.84 -42.16
CA SER A 91 25.33 -15.16 -42.28
C SER A 91 26.07 -14.99 -40.95
N ARG A 92 26.52 -16.15 -40.46
CA ARG A 92 27.73 -16.46 -39.67
C ARG A 92 28.33 -15.38 -38.74
N ARG A 93 28.29 -15.73 -37.44
CA ARG A 93 29.36 -15.61 -36.42
C ARG A 93 30.39 -14.50 -36.65
N ARG A 94 30.25 -13.41 -35.88
CA ARG A 94 31.42 -12.67 -35.36
C ARG A 94 31.28 -12.55 -33.86
N ALA A 95 32.20 -13.22 -33.15
CA ALA A 95 32.46 -12.97 -31.75
C ALA A 95 32.91 -11.51 -31.61
N TRP A 96 32.21 -10.75 -30.76
CA TRP A 96 32.67 -9.44 -30.34
C TRP A 96 33.05 -9.52 -28.86
N THR A 97 34.34 -9.81 -28.66
CA THR A 97 35.09 -9.43 -27.48
C THR A 97 35.19 -7.91 -27.46
N GLY A 98 34.54 -7.26 -26.51
CA GLY A 98 34.61 -5.80 -26.39
C GLY A 98 33.49 -5.20 -25.54
N VAL A 99 33.30 -5.68 -24.31
CA VAL A 99 32.52 -4.92 -23.33
C VAL A 99 33.45 -3.88 -22.73
N SER A 100 33.29 -2.63 -23.20
CA SER A 100 33.98 -1.48 -22.65
C SER A 100 33.59 -1.28 -21.19
N HIS A 101 34.60 -1.07 -20.36
CA HIS A 101 34.56 -1.20 -18.91
C HIS A 101 34.00 0.04 -18.17
N GLN A 102 33.24 0.90 -18.85
CA GLN A 102 32.97 2.25 -18.35
C GLN A 102 31.47 2.55 -18.27
N ARG A 103 31.05 2.88 -17.04
CA ARG A 103 29.73 3.39 -16.59
C ARG A 103 28.73 2.33 -16.11
N ARG A 104 29.10 1.61 -15.04
CA ARG A 104 28.12 1.05 -14.08
C ARG A 104 27.50 2.21 -13.31
N ARG A 105 26.21 2.51 -13.55
CA ARG A 105 25.43 3.41 -12.68
C ARG A 105 25.33 2.79 -11.28
N ALA A 106 25.33 3.62 -10.24
CA ALA A 106 25.38 3.21 -8.83
C ALA A 106 24.26 2.24 -8.37
N GLY A 107 23.16 2.10 -9.11
CA GLY A 107 22.05 1.17 -8.79
C GLY A 107 22.19 -0.27 -9.31
N VAL A 108 23.12 -0.55 -10.25
CA VAL A 108 23.16 -1.84 -10.98
C VAL A 108 24.02 -2.91 -10.27
N ALA A 109 25.06 -2.47 -9.54
CA ALA A 109 26.00 -3.37 -8.86
C ALA A 109 25.44 -4.07 -7.59
N PRO A 110 24.58 -3.46 -6.75
CA PRO A 110 24.12 -4.09 -5.52
C PRO A 110 23.14 -5.25 -5.74
N LEU A 111 22.30 -5.17 -6.78
CA LEU A 111 21.29 -6.20 -7.10
C LEU A 111 21.93 -7.54 -7.48
N PHE A 112 23.00 -7.50 -8.29
CA PHE A 112 23.80 -8.67 -8.65
C PHE A 112 24.54 -9.27 -7.44
N LEU A 113 25.06 -8.43 -6.54
CA LEU A 113 25.78 -8.88 -5.36
C LEU A 113 24.88 -9.56 -4.31
N LEU A 114 23.59 -9.20 -4.24
CA LEU A 114 22.61 -9.90 -3.41
C LEU A 114 22.43 -11.37 -3.84
N VAL A 115 22.52 -11.64 -5.15
CA VAL A 115 22.41 -12.98 -5.71
C VAL A 115 23.73 -13.77 -5.57
N GLU A 116 24.88 -13.13 -5.82
CA GLU A 116 26.19 -13.83 -5.79
C GLU A 116 26.69 -14.17 -4.37
N HIS A 117 26.28 -13.43 -3.33
CA HIS A 117 26.75 -13.68 -1.95
C HIS A 117 26.14 -14.93 -1.28
N ASP A 118 25.05 -15.47 -1.82
CA ASP A 118 24.29 -16.58 -1.21
C ASP A 118 24.96 -17.95 -1.38
N SER A 119 25.79 -18.12 -2.42
CA SER A 119 26.57 -19.34 -2.62
C SER A 119 27.72 -19.50 -1.60
N ARG A 120 28.18 -18.42 -0.96
CA ARG A 120 29.34 -18.45 -0.04
C ARG A 120 29.00 -18.37 1.45
N ARG A 121 27.80 -17.91 1.84
CA ARG A 121 27.45 -17.68 3.26
C ARG A 121 26.83 -18.87 4.00
N ARG A 122 26.45 -19.95 3.30
CA ARG A 122 26.00 -21.20 3.96
C ARG A 122 27.11 -21.88 4.79
N ALA A 123 28.36 -21.41 4.71
CA ALA A 123 29.51 -22.00 5.37
C ALA A 123 30.05 -21.24 6.62
N ALA A 124 29.52 -20.08 7.02
CA ALA A 124 30.13 -19.30 8.10
C ALA A 124 29.11 -18.72 9.09
N ARG A 125 28.73 -19.52 10.09
CA ARG A 125 28.08 -19.07 11.34
C ARG A 125 29.13 -19.04 12.45
N SER A 126 29.48 -17.84 12.92
CA SER A 126 29.88 -17.49 14.30
C SER A 126 30.87 -16.32 14.29
N GLY A 127 30.60 -15.28 15.09
CA GLY A 127 31.58 -14.22 15.39
C GLY A 127 31.05 -12.79 15.20
N ARG A 128 30.96 -12.05 16.31
CA ARG A 128 30.67 -10.60 16.36
C ARG A 128 31.49 -9.84 15.32
N THR A 129 30.84 -9.05 14.48
CA THR A 129 31.51 -8.04 13.64
C THR A 129 30.81 -6.70 13.81
N ARG A 130 31.62 -5.67 14.05
CA ARG A 130 31.28 -4.25 13.88
C ARG A 130 30.57 -4.13 12.52
N GLN A 131 29.34 -3.61 12.49
CA GLN A 131 28.53 -3.55 11.27
C GLN A 131 29.18 -2.58 10.28
N THR A 132 30.04 -3.10 9.40
CA THR A 132 30.31 -2.43 8.13
C THR A 132 29.07 -2.62 7.28
N GLU A 133 28.40 -1.52 6.95
CA GLU A 133 27.22 -1.54 6.08
C GLU A 133 27.59 -2.24 4.76
N THR A 134 26.97 -3.39 4.49
CA THR A 134 27.22 -4.08 3.23
C THR A 134 26.54 -3.32 2.11
N ARG A 135 26.99 -3.46 0.85
CA ARG A 135 26.29 -2.85 -0.30
C ARG A 135 24.81 -3.29 -0.39
N ALA A 136 24.48 -4.48 0.12
CA ALA A 136 23.11 -4.96 0.23
C ALA A 136 22.30 -4.18 1.28
N ASP A 137 22.92 -3.78 2.39
CA ASP A 137 22.27 -2.96 3.42
C ASP A 137 22.00 -1.54 2.91
N ALA A 138 22.96 -0.96 2.20
CA ALA A 138 22.79 0.34 1.57
C ALA A 138 21.69 0.30 0.49
N LEU A 139 21.58 -0.79 -0.28
CA LEU A 139 20.48 -0.99 -1.23
C LEU A 139 19.14 -1.05 -0.50
N VAL A 140 19.02 -1.92 0.50
CA VAL A 140 17.78 -2.09 1.27
C VAL A 140 17.39 -0.77 1.92
N SER A 141 18.31 -0.09 2.60
CA SER A 141 18.08 1.22 3.24
C SER A 141 17.60 2.27 2.24
N ASN A 142 18.23 2.36 1.06
CA ASN A 142 17.85 3.36 0.05
C ASN A 142 16.52 3.03 -0.64
N PHE A 143 16.34 1.78 -1.08
CA PHE A 143 15.14 1.34 -1.77
C PHE A 143 13.93 1.38 -0.83
N VAL A 144 14.03 0.80 0.37
CA VAL A 144 12.94 0.78 1.36
C VAL A 144 12.66 2.18 1.88
N GLY A 145 13.71 2.98 2.10
CA GLY A 145 13.60 4.38 2.47
C GLY A 145 12.75 5.19 1.49
N GLN A 146 12.88 4.92 0.19
CA GLN A 146 12.11 5.57 -0.87
C GLN A 146 10.73 4.93 -1.07
N TRP A 147 10.63 3.61 -1.15
CA TRP A 147 9.39 2.90 -1.43
C TRP A 147 8.38 3.04 -0.29
N LEU A 148 8.79 2.78 0.95
CA LEU A 148 7.90 2.82 2.11
C LEU A 148 7.84 4.22 2.76
N GLN A 149 8.55 5.19 2.19
CA GLN A 149 8.68 6.55 2.74
C GLN A 149 9.26 6.58 4.17
N LEU A 150 10.08 5.57 4.53
CA LEU A 150 10.61 5.40 5.89
C LEU A 150 11.45 6.61 6.35
N ARG A 151 12.09 7.33 5.43
CA ARG A 151 12.87 8.55 5.74
C ARG A 151 12.03 9.66 6.34
N ASN A 152 10.72 9.66 6.10
CA ASN A 152 9.81 10.65 6.69
C ASN A 152 9.69 10.48 8.21
N VAL A 153 10.04 9.31 8.76
CA VAL A 153 10.12 9.11 10.22
C VAL A 153 11.11 10.10 10.85
N GLU A 154 12.13 10.57 10.15
CA GLU A 154 13.09 11.53 10.67
C GLU A 154 12.50 12.94 10.82
N THR A 155 11.48 13.28 10.03
CA THR A 155 10.97 14.65 9.91
C THR A 155 9.61 14.87 10.58
N VAL A 156 8.83 13.81 10.81
CA VAL A 156 7.55 13.90 11.52
C VAL A 156 7.71 14.44 12.94
N LYS A 157 6.77 15.27 13.39
CA LYS A 157 6.78 15.83 14.74
C LYS A 157 5.44 15.59 15.42
N PRO A 158 5.15 14.35 15.89
CA PRO A 158 4.00 14.11 16.74
C PRO A 158 4.02 15.05 17.95
N ASP A 159 2.85 15.57 18.33
CA ASP A 159 2.71 16.37 19.53
C ASP A 159 3.01 15.47 20.75
N PRO A 160 4.07 15.74 21.53
CA PRO A 160 4.48 14.88 22.63
C PRO A 160 3.47 14.84 23.78
N VAL A 161 2.56 15.82 23.87
CA VAL A 161 1.48 15.86 24.86
C VAL A 161 0.39 14.86 24.50
N ILE A 162 0.05 14.76 23.21
CA ILE A 162 -0.98 13.84 22.71
C ILE A 162 -0.40 12.44 22.51
N PHE A 163 0.79 12.36 21.92
CA PHE A 163 1.48 11.14 21.59
C PHE A 163 2.86 11.14 22.23
N PRO A 164 3.08 10.41 23.35
CA PRO A 164 4.39 10.32 23.97
C PRO A 164 5.41 9.69 23.02
N PHE A 165 6.16 10.56 22.35
CA PHE A 165 7.06 10.28 21.23
C PHE A 165 8.36 11.06 21.44
N ASP A 166 9.44 10.32 21.62
CA ASP A 166 10.78 10.86 21.87
C ASP A 166 11.73 10.44 20.73
N GLU A 167 12.95 11.00 20.73
CA GLU A 167 13.94 10.69 19.71
C GLU A 167 14.40 9.22 19.78
N ALA A 168 14.41 8.61 20.97
CA ALA A 168 14.76 7.20 21.12
C ALA A 168 13.74 6.29 20.41
N LEU A 169 12.45 6.61 20.49
CA LEU A 169 11.37 5.92 19.80
C LEU A 169 11.43 6.14 18.29
N ARG A 170 11.74 7.37 17.85
CA ARG A 170 11.95 7.68 16.43
C ARG A 170 13.04 6.80 15.82
N GLN A 171 14.22 6.77 16.45
CA GLN A 171 15.33 5.93 16.01
C GLN A 171 14.96 4.44 16.07
N ALA A 172 14.17 4.04 17.07
CA ALA A 172 13.74 2.67 17.19
C ALA A 172 12.77 2.23 16.08
N PHE A 173 11.83 3.11 15.68
CA PHE A 173 10.95 2.87 14.52
C PHE A 173 11.73 2.73 13.21
N PHE A 174 12.70 3.62 12.97
CA PHE A 174 13.54 3.52 11.78
C PHE A 174 14.33 2.20 11.76
N THR A 175 14.93 1.84 12.91
CA THR A 175 15.75 0.63 13.05
C THR A 175 14.92 -0.64 12.95
N GLU A 176 13.72 -0.67 13.53
CA GLU A 176 12.78 -1.80 13.42
C GLU A 176 12.50 -2.14 11.96
N THR A 177 12.00 -1.17 11.19
CA THR A 177 11.62 -1.40 9.79
C THR A 177 12.83 -1.79 8.95
N SER A 178 13.97 -1.13 9.18
CA SER A 178 15.21 -1.44 8.45
C SER A 178 15.67 -2.87 8.71
N LEU A 179 15.71 -3.32 9.97
CA LEU A 179 16.08 -4.70 10.33
C LEU A 179 15.05 -5.71 9.83
N PHE A 180 13.76 -5.38 9.93
CA PHE A 180 12.67 -6.22 9.45
C PHE A 180 12.81 -6.51 7.96
N VAL A 181 12.90 -5.47 7.12
CA VAL A 181 13.03 -5.67 5.67
C VAL A 181 14.39 -6.30 5.31
N SER A 182 15.48 -5.87 5.96
CA SER A 182 16.80 -6.48 5.76
C SER A 182 16.78 -7.99 6.05
N SER A 183 16.05 -8.43 7.08
CA SER A 183 15.91 -9.85 7.39
C SER A 183 15.19 -10.62 6.29
N ILE A 184 14.14 -10.06 5.70
CA ILE A 184 13.38 -10.70 4.60
C ILE A 184 14.28 -10.87 3.37
N PHE A 185 15.08 -9.85 3.06
CA PHE A 185 16.01 -9.88 1.93
C PHE A 185 17.18 -10.84 2.14
N ARG A 186 17.81 -10.80 3.33
CA ARG A 186 18.99 -11.60 3.64
C ARG A 186 18.69 -13.07 3.87
N GLU A 187 17.50 -13.38 4.41
CA GLU A 187 17.09 -14.77 4.68
C GLU A 187 16.35 -15.41 3.50
N ASP A 188 16.33 -14.75 2.34
CA ASP A 188 15.63 -15.20 1.13
C ASP A 188 14.17 -15.62 1.42
N ARG A 189 13.46 -14.77 2.15
CA ARG A 189 12.05 -14.98 2.48
C ARG A 189 11.15 -14.63 1.32
N SER A 190 9.87 -14.96 1.43
CA SER A 190 8.88 -14.48 0.47
C SER A 190 8.71 -12.97 0.60
N LEU A 191 8.54 -12.27 -0.51
CA LEU A 191 8.13 -10.87 -0.53
C LEU A 191 6.81 -10.66 0.25
N LEU A 192 5.93 -11.67 0.25
CA LEU A 192 4.66 -11.64 0.97
C LEU A 192 4.84 -11.53 2.50
N ASP A 193 6.01 -11.92 3.03
CA ASP A 193 6.34 -11.80 4.45
C ASP A 193 6.35 -10.34 4.91
N LEU A 194 6.47 -9.36 4.00
CA LEU A 194 6.29 -7.94 4.33
C LEU A 194 4.90 -7.66 4.94
N LEU A 195 3.88 -8.44 4.60
CA LEU A 195 2.51 -8.27 5.10
C LEU A 195 2.15 -9.31 6.18
N SER A 196 2.71 -10.52 6.09
CA SER A 196 2.29 -11.67 6.91
C SER A 196 3.22 -12.01 8.07
N ALA A 197 4.47 -11.52 8.09
CA ALA A 197 5.47 -11.98 9.04
C ALA A 197 5.00 -11.86 10.50
N ASP A 198 5.17 -12.95 11.22
CA ASP A 198 4.84 -13.11 12.64
C ASP A 198 6.00 -12.73 13.55
N TYR A 199 6.90 -11.86 13.09
CA TYR A 199 8.05 -11.42 13.85
C TYR A 199 8.40 -9.97 13.54
N THR A 200 9.06 -9.31 14.49
CA THR A 200 9.67 -7.99 14.27
C THR A 200 10.96 -7.87 15.07
N PHE A 201 11.64 -6.72 14.98
CA PHE A 201 12.85 -6.41 15.71
C PHE A 201 12.59 -5.28 16.71
N VAL A 202 12.80 -5.57 17.99
CA VAL A 202 12.59 -4.58 19.06
C VAL A 202 13.79 -4.49 20.00
N ASN A 203 14.06 -3.29 20.48
CA ASN A 203 14.81 -3.04 21.71
C ASN A 203 13.83 -2.78 22.87
N GLN A 204 14.34 -2.52 24.08
CA GLN A 204 13.47 -2.29 25.25
C GLN A 204 12.48 -1.13 25.05
N ARG A 205 12.96 0.04 24.58
CA ARG A 205 12.11 1.24 24.40
C ARG A 205 10.93 1.00 23.46
N LEU A 206 11.15 0.24 22.38
CA LEU A 206 10.12 -0.11 21.42
C LEU A 206 9.21 -1.23 21.93
N ALA A 207 9.78 -2.21 22.62
CA ALA A 207 9.01 -3.28 23.23
C ALA A 207 8.02 -2.75 24.27
N GLU A 208 8.44 -1.81 25.12
CA GLU A 208 7.56 -1.09 26.06
C GLU A 208 6.45 -0.33 25.32
N HIS A 209 6.79 0.33 24.21
CA HIS A 209 5.81 1.05 23.39
C HIS A 209 4.75 0.13 22.76
N TYR A 210 5.15 -1.08 22.36
CA TYR A 210 4.23 -2.09 21.79
C TYR A 210 3.60 -3.02 22.82
N GLY A 211 3.98 -2.95 24.11
CA GLY A 211 3.52 -3.88 25.14
C GLY A 211 4.09 -5.29 25.01
N ILE A 212 5.28 -5.45 24.40
CA ILE A 212 5.97 -6.73 24.25
C ILE A 212 6.82 -6.99 25.50
N PRO A 213 6.48 -7.99 26.33
CA PRO A 213 7.19 -8.22 27.59
C PRO A 213 8.55 -8.89 27.37
N ARG A 214 9.40 -8.86 28.41
CA ARG A 214 10.67 -9.61 28.50
C ARG A 214 11.75 -9.21 27.47
N VAL A 215 11.77 -7.95 27.06
CA VAL A 215 12.85 -7.36 26.24
C VAL A 215 13.56 -6.29 27.06
N TYR A 216 14.88 -6.43 27.22
CA TYR A 216 15.68 -5.55 28.08
C TYR A 216 16.93 -5.04 27.36
N GLY A 217 17.27 -3.78 27.57
CA GLY A 217 18.44 -3.11 26.99
C GLY A 217 18.20 -2.53 25.59
N SER A 218 19.21 -1.81 25.11
CA SER A 218 19.19 -1.05 23.85
C SER A 218 19.36 -1.90 22.58
N GLN A 219 19.78 -3.15 22.72
CA GLN A 219 20.06 -4.05 21.60
C GLN A 219 18.77 -4.61 21.00
N PHE A 220 18.64 -4.47 19.68
CA PHE A 220 17.55 -5.04 18.91
C PHE A 220 17.63 -6.56 18.88
N ARG A 221 16.49 -7.22 19.05
CA ARG A 221 16.34 -8.65 18.90
C ARG A 221 15.08 -8.98 18.11
N ARG A 222 15.16 -10.06 17.35
CA ARG A 222 14.00 -10.64 16.69
C ARG A 222 13.08 -11.24 17.74
N VAL A 223 11.80 -10.87 17.72
CA VAL A 223 10.76 -11.40 18.60
C VAL A 223 9.58 -11.89 17.78
N THR A 224 8.91 -12.94 18.24
CA THR A 224 7.66 -13.41 17.65
C THR A 224 6.50 -12.52 18.09
N ILE A 225 5.66 -12.14 17.14
CA ILE A 225 4.46 -11.34 17.31
C ILE A 225 3.24 -12.28 17.36
N THR A 226 2.70 -12.43 18.57
CA THR A 226 1.52 -13.25 18.81
C THR A 226 0.21 -12.55 18.44
N ASP A 227 0.18 -11.22 18.56
CA ASP A 227 -0.97 -10.40 18.13
C ASP A 227 -1.00 -10.30 16.60
N VAL A 228 -2.02 -10.92 16.00
CA VAL A 228 -2.23 -10.93 14.55
C VAL A 228 -2.36 -9.53 13.95
N ASN A 229 -2.80 -8.53 14.73
CA ASN A 229 -2.99 -7.17 14.24
C ASN A 229 -1.67 -6.43 14.03
N ARG A 230 -0.62 -6.81 14.76
CA ARG A 230 0.70 -6.16 14.70
C ARG A 230 1.67 -6.83 13.70
N ARG A 231 1.20 -7.78 12.91
CA ARG A 231 2.05 -8.51 11.94
C ARG A 231 2.41 -7.66 10.73
N GLY A 232 3.58 -7.93 10.17
CA GLY A 232 4.09 -7.26 8.97
C GLY A 232 4.23 -5.74 9.11
N LEU A 233 4.30 -5.06 7.96
CA LEU A 233 4.48 -3.61 7.87
C LEU A 233 3.30 -2.81 8.41
N LEU A 234 2.07 -3.32 8.28
CA LEU A 234 0.86 -2.60 8.69
C LEU A 234 0.79 -2.38 10.21
N GLY A 235 1.46 -3.24 10.99
CA GLY A 235 1.56 -3.15 12.44
C GLY A 235 2.73 -2.31 12.97
N GLN A 236 3.60 -1.79 12.11
CA GLN A 236 4.80 -1.07 12.53
C GLN A 236 4.51 0.41 12.80
N GLY A 237 5.03 0.91 13.93
CA GLY A 237 4.88 2.30 14.37
C GLY A 237 5.45 3.32 13.39
N SER A 238 6.52 2.98 12.66
CA SER A 238 7.07 3.81 11.59
C SER A 238 6.01 4.15 10.53
N MET A 239 5.33 3.13 9.98
CA MET A 239 4.31 3.28 8.94
C MET A 239 3.08 4.03 9.49
N LEU A 240 2.66 3.70 10.71
CA LEU A 240 1.52 4.34 11.37
C LEU A 240 1.77 5.81 11.69
N THR A 241 3.01 6.19 11.99
CA THR A 241 3.41 7.56 12.29
C THR A 241 3.53 8.41 11.03
N VAL A 242 4.21 7.92 9.98
CA VAL A 242 4.37 8.69 8.72
C VAL A 242 3.06 8.92 7.98
N THR A 243 2.04 8.13 8.29
CA THR A 243 0.69 8.24 7.73
C THR A 243 -0.30 8.94 8.67
N SER A 244 0.18 9.64 9.70
CA SER A 244 -0.65 10.39 10.66
C SER A 244 -0.25 11.87 10.69
N TYR A 245 -1.14 12.71 11.24
CA TYR A 245 -0.82 14.11 11.53
C TYR A 245 -0.16 14.23 12.91
N PRO A 246 0.55 15.34 13.18
CA PRO A 246 1.15 15.60 14.49
C PRO A 246 0.20 15.43 15.68
N ASN A 247 -1.06 15.81 15.54
CA ASN A 247 -2.04 15.90 16.62
C ASN A 247 -3.19 14.88 16.52
N ARG A 248 -3.24 14.05 15.46
CA ARG A 248 -4.31 13.05 15.25
C ARG A 248 -3.93 11.97 14.24
N THR A 249 -4.66 10.87 14.25
CA THR A 249 -4.61 9.86 13.16
C THR A 249 -5.15 10.44 11.84
N SER A 250 -4.87 9.76 10.74
CA SER A 250 -5.41 10.13 9.42
C SER A 250 -5.77 8.90 8.59
N VAL A 251 -7.06 8.58 8.57
CA VAL A 251 -7.60 7.47 7.75
C VAL A 251 -7.30 7.66 6.27
N VAL A 252 -7.32 8.90 5.80
CA VAL A 252 -7.04 9.26 4.41
C VAL A 252 -5.58 8.99 4.06
N GLN A 253 -4.64 9.46 4.89
CA GLN A 253 -3.21 9.27 4.62
C GLN A 253 -2.79 7.79 4.73
N ARG A 254 -3.36 7.06 5.70
CA ARG A 254 -3.17 5.60 5.84
C ARG A 254 -3.67 4.83 4.62
N GLY A 255 -4.91 5.09 4.22
CA GLY A 255 -5.52 4.49 3.03
C GLY A 255 -4.77 4.84 1.75
N LYS A 256 -4.42 6.11 1.56
CA LYS A 256 -3.61 6.59 0.44
C LYS A 256 -2.26 5.88 0.37
N TRP A 257 -1.54 5.78 1.50
CA TRP A 257 -0.24 5.13 1.54
C TRP A 257 -0.31 3.66 1.11
N ILE A 258 -1.34 2.92 1.54
CA ILE A 258 -1.57 1.53 1.10
C ILE A 258 -1.90 1.47 -0.39
N LEU A 259 -2.80 2.33 -0.89
CA LEU A 259 -3.15 2.36 -2.31
C LEU A 259 -1.95 2.70 -3.21
N GLU A 260 -1.11 3.65 -2.79
CA GLU A 260 0.01 4.17 -3.58
C GLU A 260 1.28 3.29 -3.48
N ASN A 261 1.58 2.77 -2.30
CA ASN A 261 2.83 2.04 -2.06
C ASN A 261 2.64 0.53 -2.11
N LEU A 262 1.45 0.01 -1.79
CA LEU A 262 1.20 -1.43 -1.81
C LEU A 262 0.37 -1.86 -3.02
N LEU A 263 -0.66 -1.11 -3.44
CA LEU A 263 -1.60 -1.57 -4.48
C LEU A 263 -1.43 -0.92 -5.86
N GLY A 264 -0.56 0.08 -6.00
CA GLY A 264 -0.28 0.72 -7.29
C GLY A 264 -1.50 1.42 -7.90
N THR A 265 -2.47 1.82 -7.06
CA THR A 265 -3.72 2.47 -7.46
C THR A 265 -3.91 3.78 -6.70
N PRO A 266 -2.96 4.74 -6.83
CA PRO A 266 -3.01 5.96 -6.06
C PRO A 266 -4.34 6.71 -6.29
N PRO A 267 -4.93 7.30 -5.24
CA PRO A 267 -6.11 8.14 -5.39
C PRO A 267 -5.78 9.38 -6.24
N PRO A 268 -6.78 9.98 -6.91
CA PRO A 268 -6.57 11.25 -7.60
C PRO A 268 -6.14 12.34 -6.60
N PRO A 269 -5.39 13.36 -7.06
CA PRO A 269 -5.01 14.47 -6.20
C PRO A 269 -6.25 15.16 -5.62
N PRO A 270 -6.18 15.68 -4.38
CA PRO A 270 -7.28 16.42 -3.79
C PRO A 270 -7.60 17.67 -4.63
N PRO A 271 -8.88 18.10 -4.68
CA PRO A 271 -9.25 19.40 -5.23
C PRO A 271 -8.49 20.56 -4.57
N PRO A 272 -8.27 21.71 -5.26
CA PRO A 272 -7.53 22.84 -4.71
C PRO A 272 -8.11 23.43 -3.40
N ASP A 273 -9.41 23.27 -3.16
CA ASP A 273 -10.13 23.88 -2.03
C ASP A 273 -10.76 22.83 -1.10
N VAL A 274 -10.02 21.79 -0.70
CA VAL A 274 -10.52 20.83 0.28
C VAL A 274 -10.60 21.50 1.65
N PRO A 275 -11.81 21.65 2.24
CA PRO A 275 -11.95 22.22 3.57
C PRO A 275 -11.31 21.29 4.61
N GLU A 276 -10.70 21.87 5.63
CA GLU A 276 -10.22 21.09 6.77
C GLU A 276 -11.37 20.29 7.40
N LEU A 277 -11.05 19.11 7.93
CA LEU A 277 -11.98 18.32 8.74
C LEU A 277 -12.47 19.20 9.89
N LYS A 278 -13.74 19.60 9.83
CA LYS A 278 -14.35 20.49 10.81
C LYS A 278 -14.26 19.87 12.20
N ALA A 279 -13.84 20.68 13.17
CA ALA A 279 -14.03 20.35 14.57
C ALA A 279 -15.53 20.12 14.82
N ALA A 280 -15.82 19.22 15.74
CA ALA A 280 -17.17 18.85 16.12
C ALA A 280 -18.01 20.07 16.51
N PRO A 281 -19.30 20.15 16.11
CA PRO A 281 -20.21 21.16 16.62
C PRO A 281 -20.40 21.01 18.14
N HIS A 282 -20.39 22.13 18.86
CA HIS A 282 -20.87 22.23 20.25
C HIS A 282 -20.19 21.31 21.28
N GLY A 283 -18.85 21.31 21.37
CA GLY A 283 -18.13 20.68 22.49
C GLY A 283 -18.22 19.15 22.56
N LYS A 284 -18.93 18.50 21.63
CA LYS A 284 -18.89 17.04 21.45
C LYS A 284 -17.50 16.69 20.90
N VAL A 285 -16.87 15.61 21.36
CA VAL A 285 -15.70 15.06 20.67
C VAL A 285 -16.23 14.04 19.67
N LEU A 286 -15.99 14.24 18.38
CA LEU A 286 -16.37 13.27 17.35
C LEU A 286 -15.22 12.30 17.13
N SER A 287 -15.55 11.02 17.00
CA SER A 287 -14.60 10.02 16.52
C SER A 287 -14.14 10.33 15.09
N MET A 288 -12.98 9.83 14.69
CA MET A 288 -12.46 9.96 13.33
C MET A 288 -13.43 9.38 12.29
N ARG A 289 -14.17 8.33 12.65
CA ARG A 289 -15.23 7.76 11.80
C ARG A 289 -16.39 8.73 11.60
N GLU A 290 -16.91 9.33 12.67
CA GLU A 290 -17.99 10.33 12.57
C GLU A 290 -17.52 11.59 11.80
N GLN A 291 -16.31 12.09 12.09
CA GLN A 291 -15.74 13.25 11.38
C GLN A 291 -15.67 12.99 9.87
N MET A 292 -15.19 11.81 9.48
CA MET A 292 -15.04 11.45 8.07
C MET A 292 -16.38 11.18 7.39
N GLN A 293 -17.35 10.58 8.08
CA GLN A 293 -18.72 10.43 7.58
C GLN A 293 -19.35 11.81 7.31
N ALA A 294 -19.19 12.76 8.23
CA ALA A 294 -19.66 14.14 8.02
C ALA A 294 -18.96 14.82 6.84
N HIS A 295 -17.63 14.63 6.69
CA HIS A 295 -16.87 15.17 5.56
C HIS A 295 -17.33 14.58 4.21
N ARG A 296 -17.71 13.31 4.19
CA ARG A 296 -18.17 12.58 3.00
C ARG A 296 -19.65 12.73 2.69
N ALA A 297 -20.38 13.55 3.44
CA ALA A 297 -21.74 13.93 3.07
C ALA A 297 -21.79 14.61 1.68
N ASN A 298 -20.68 15.21 1.24
CA ASN A 298 -20.51 15.66 -0.14
C ASN A 298 -20.20 14.49 -1.08
N ALA A 299 -21.05 14.29 -2.10
CA ALA A 299 -20.92 13.22 -3.08
C ALA A 299 -19.57 13.22 -3.83
N THR A 300 -19.00 14.40 -4.09
CA THR A 300 -17.69 14.54 -4.75
C THR A 300 -16.57 13.98 -3.87
N CYS A 301 -16.61 14.25 -2.57
CA CYS A 301 -15.63 13.70 -1.62
C CYS A 301 -15.83 12.19 -1.45
N ALA A 302 -17.09 11.73 -1.37
CA ALA A 302 -17.41 10.33 -1.17
C ALA A 302 -16.84 9.41 -2.27
N ALA A 303 -16.84 9.86 -3.53
CA ALA A 303 -16.35 9.07 -4.66
C ALA A 303 -14.88 8.65 -4.51
N CYS A 304 -14.00 9.58 -4.16
CA CYS A 304 -12.56 9.29 -3.99
C CYS A 304 -12.30 8.56 -2.66
N HIS A 305 -13.01 8.93 -1.60
CA HIS A 305 -12.83 8.33 -0.28
C HIS A 305 -13.34 6.89 -0.15
N ALA A 306 -14.25 6.46 -1.05
CA ALA A 306 -14.81 5.12 -1.04
C ALA A 306 -13.75 4.01 -1.09
N ARG A 307 -12.56 4.28 -1.65
CA ARG A 307 -11.44 3.32 -1.69
C ARG A 307 -10.45 3.49 -0.53
N MET A 308 -10.15 4.73 -0.15
CA MET A 308 -9.11 5.03 0.86
C MET A 308 -9.60 4.80 2.29
N ASP A 309 -10.76 5.35 2.64
CA ASP A 309 -11.18 5.40 4.02
C ASP A 309 -11.43 4.02 4.63
N PRO A 310 -12.09 3.05 3.95
CA PRO A 310 -12.26 1.72 4.52
C PRO A 310 -10.92 1.09 4.92
N ILE A 311 -9.89 1.29 4.11
CA ILE A 311 -8.53 0.80 4.37
C ILE A 311 -7.93 1.53 5.58
N GLY A 312 -8.07 2.86 5.63
CA GLY A 312 -7.61 3.65 6.76
C GLY A 312 -8.30 3.29 8.08
N PHE A 313 -9.60 3.05 8.05
CA PHE A 313 -10.39 2.66 9.21
C PHE A 313 -9.96 1.32 9.82
N ALA A 314 -9.51 0.36 9.01
CA ALA A 314 -8.95 -0.88 9.55
C ALA A 314 -7.75 -0.64 10.47
N LEU A 315 -7.03 0.46 10.30
CA LEU A 315 -5.87 0.79 11.11
C LEU A 315 -6.20 1.73 12.29
N GLU A 316 -7.45 2.14 12.47
CA GLU A 316 -7.79 3.10 13.52
C GLU A 316 -7.63 2.57 14.94
N ASN A 317 -7.55 1.26 15.15
CA ASN A 317 -7.10 0.70 16.43
C ASN A 317 -5.65 1.07 16.77
N TYR A 318 -4.89 1.66 15.85
CA TYR A 318 -3.61 2.30 16.14
C TYR A 318 -3.75 3.82 16.25
N ASP A 319 -3.20 4.40 17.31
CA ASP A 319 -3.06 5.85 17.47
C ASP A 319 -2.04 6.44 16.47
N GLY A 320 -1.80 7.75 16.56
CA GLY A 320 -0.91 8.48 15.65
C GLY A 320 0.56 8.01 15.68
N VAL A 321 0.96 7.24 16.69
CA VAL A 321 2.32 6.70 16.84
C VAL A 321 2.36 5.17 16.93
N GLY A 322 1.25 4.49 16.65
CA GLY A 322 1.19 3.03 16.57
C GLY A 322 0.93 2.29 17.88
N ARG A 323 0.47 2.97 18.94
CA ARG A 323 -0.07 2.30 20.13
C ARG A 323 -1.48 1.78 19.86
N TRP A 324 -1.80 0.63 20.44
CA TRP A 324 -3.13 0.05 20.31
C TRP A 324 -4.15 0.78 21.19
N ARG A 325 -5.36 0.97 20.67
CA ARG A 325 -6.51 1.56 21.36
C ARG A 325 -7.80 0.86 20.92
N THR A 326 -8.77 0.80 21.84
CA THR A 326 -10.11 0.26 21.58
C THR A 326 -11.16 1.36 21.46
N GLN A 327 -10.86 2.57 21.94
CA GLN A 327 -11.81 3.69 21.95
C GLN A 327 -11.26 4.93 21.22
N ASP A 328 -12.19 5.69 20.65
CA ASP A 328 -11.98 6.99 20.03
C ASP A 328 -13.10 7.93 20.45
N ALA A 329 -12.76 9.10 20.99
CA ALA A 329 -13.74 10.06 21.50
C ALA A 329 -14.77 9.46 22.50
N GLY A 330 -14.38 8.44 23.27
CA GLY A 330 -15.25 7.74 24.23
C GLY A 330 -16.17 6.69 23.62
N ALA A 331 -16.10 6.43 22.31
CA ALA A 331 -16.82 5.37 21.63
C ALA A 331 -15.88 4.22 21.24
N GLU A 332 -16.40 2.99 21.17
CA GLU A 332 -15.64 1.85 20.65
C GLU A 332 -15.28 2.06 19.17
N ILE A 333 -14.05 1.68 18.81
CA ILE A 333 -13.55 1.81 17.44
C ILE A 333 -14.17 0.70 16.58
N ASP A 334 -15.01 1.12 15.64
CA ASP A 334 -15.36 0.31 14.49
C ASP A 334 -14.20 0.33 13.48
N ALA A 335 -13.47 -0.79 13.37
CA ALA A 335 -12.40 -1.00 12.40
C ALA A 335 -12.84 -1.84 11.19
N SER A 336 -14.16 -1.97 10.96
CA SER A 336 -14.68 -2.62 9.77
C SER A 336 -14.49 -1.74 8.52
N GLY A 337 -14.24 -2.40 7.39
CA GLY A 337 -14.12 -1.76 6.09
C GLY A 337 -14.82 -2.56 5.00
N ARG A 338 -15.44 -1.85 4.06
CA ARG A 338 -16.00 -2.40 2.81
C ARG A 338 -15.45 -1.61 1.63
N LEU A 339 -14.83 -2.29 0.67
CA LEU A 339 -14.34 -1.69 -0.57
C LEU A 339 -15.44 -1.63 -1.64
N PRO A 340 -15.29 -0.78 -2.68
CA PRO A 340 -16.31 -0.66 -3.73
C PRO A 340 -16.56 -1.94 -4.53
N ASP A 341 -15.61 -2.88 -4.52
CA ASP A 341 -15.74 -4.18 -5.16
C ASP A 341 -16.43 -5.23 -4.27
N GLY A 342 -17.01 -4.79 -3.15
CA GLY A 342 -17.73 -5.62 -2.19
C GLY A 342 -16.86 -6.36 -1.18
N ALA A 343 -15.52 -6.29 -1.25
CA ALA A 343 -14.66 -6.91 -0.25
C ALA A 343 -14.87 -6.29 1.13
N GLU A 344 -15.07 -7.14 2.14
CA GLU A 344 -15.22 -6.76 3.54
C GLU A 344 -14.03 -7.28 4.35
N PHE A 345 -13.65 -6.54 5.39
CA PHE A 345 -12.59 -6.91 6.32
C PHE A 345 -12.77 -6.24 7.68
N GLN A 346 -12.12 -6.81 8.69
CA GLN A 346 -12.12 -6.28 10.05
C GLN A 346 -10.68 -6.04 10.53
N GLY A 347 -10.38 -4.79 10.87
CA GLY A 347 -9.13 -4.41 11.51
C GLY A 347 -7.86 -4.67 10.67
N PRO A 348 -6.68 -4.51 11.28
CA PRO A 348 -5.40 -4.66 10.57
C PRO A 348 -5.17 -6.08 10.04
N ALA A 349 -5.53 -7.09 10.84
CA ALA A 349 -5.38 -8.49 10.46
C ALA A 349 -6.26 -8.87 9.25
N GLY A 350 -7.53 -8.44 9.24
CA GLY A 350 -8.43 -8.67 8.12
C GLY A 350 -7.96 -7.96 6.84
N LEU A 351 -7.44 -6.73 6.98
CA LEU A 351 -6.85 -6.00 5.86
C LEU A 351 -5.61 -6.70 5.31
N SER A 352 -4.68 -7.15 6.16
CA SER A 352 -3.50 -7.92 5.73
C SER A 352 -3.91 -9.20 4.99
N GLN A 353 -4.89 -9.94 5.52
CA GLN A 353 -5.42 -11.12 4.86
C GLN A 353 -6.02 -10.81 3.48
N LEU A 354 -6.73 -9.69 3.34
CA LEU A 354 -7.30 -9.26 2.07
C LEU A 354 -6.21 -8.91 1.04
N LEU A 355 -5.14 -8.22 1.48
CA LEU A 355 -3.98 -7.92 0.64
C LEU A 355 -3.25 -9.19 0.19
N LEU A 356 -3.16 -10.21 1.06
CA LEU A 356 -2.50 -11.48 0.78
C LEU A 356 -3.32 -12.45 -0.09
N THR A 357 -4.63 -12.21 -0.21
CA THR A 357 -5.55 -13.09 -0.94
C THR A 357 -6.07 -12.40 -2.21
N LYS A 358 -6.99 -11.45 -2.05
CA LYS A 358 -7.68 -10.79 -3.18
C LYS A 358 -6.76 -9.86 -3.96
N TYR A 359 -5.90 -9.11 -3.26
CA TYR A 359 -5.03 -8.10 -3.90
C TYR A 359 -3.55 -8.50 -3.95
N ARG A 360 -3.26 -9.80 -3.82
CA ARG A 360 -1.87 -10.29 -3.80
C ARG A 360 -1.12 -9.92 -5.07
N ASP A 361 -1.78 -10.08 -6.21
CA ASP A 361 -1.16 -9.83 -7.50
C ASP A 361 -0.94 -8.32 -7.73
N ASP A 362 -1.82 -7.45 -7.21
CA ASP A 362 -1.60 -6.00 -7.20
C ASP A 362 -0.43 -5.60 -6.29
N PHE A 363 -0.30 -6.27 -5.12
CA PHE A 363 0.83 -6.06 -4.22
C PHE A 363 2.17 -6.43 -4.87
N VAL A 364 2.26 -7.63 -5.43
CA VAL A 364 3.49 -8.10 -6.09
C VAL A 364 3.82 -7.22 -7.30
N ARG A 365 2.84 -6.91 -8.15
CA ARG A 365 3.03 -6.05 -9.32
C ARG A 365 3.57 -4.68 -8.90
N THR A 366 2.98 -4.07 -7.87
CA THR A 366 3.42 -2.76 -7.36
C THR A 366 4.83 -2.83 -6.80
N ALA A 367 5.15 -3.85 -6.01
CA ALA A 367 6.51 -4.05 -5.51
C ALA A 367 7.50 -4.20 -6.67
N THR A 368 7.17 -5.01 -7.68
CA THR A 368 7.98 -5.20 -8.90
C THR A 368 8.18 -3.88 -9.64
N GLU A 369 7.13 -3.08 -9.83
CA GLU A 369 7.22 -1.74 -10.46
C GLU A 369 8.14 -0.80 -9.68
N LYS A 370 8.02 -0.76 -8.35
CA LYS A 370 8.85 0.11 -7.48
C LYS A 370 10.31 -0.32 -7.53
N LEU A 371 10.60 -1.63 -7.46
CA LEU A 371 11.97 -2.13 -7.53
C LEU A 371 12.57 -1.96 -8.93
N LEU A 372 11.78 -2.17 -9.99
CA LEU A 372 12.23 -1.96 -11.36
C LEU A 372 12.52 -0.46 -11.62
N THR A 373 11.64 0.43 -11.16
CA THR A 373 11.87 1.89 -11.21
C THR A 373 13.18 2.27 -10.53
N TYR A 374 13.41 1.74 -9.32
CA TYR A 374 14.66 1.95 -8.58
C TYR A 374 15.87 1.42 -9.36
N ALA A 375 15.79 0.22 -9.93
CA ALA A 375 16.87 -0.44 -10.65
C ALA A 375 17.23 0.28 -11.97
N LEU A 376 16.23 0.81 -12.68
CA LEU A 376 16.41 1.52 -13.95
C LEU A 376 16.83 2.98 -13.75
N GLY A 377 16.49 3.58 -12.59
CA GLY A 377 16.68 5.02 -12.34
C GLY A 377 15.79 5.90 -13.23
N ARG A 378 14.66 5.37 -13.70
CA ARG A 378 13.59 6.05 -14.43
C ARG A 378 12.26 5.41 -14.07
N GLY A 379 11.15 6.13 -14.29
CA GLY A 379 9.82 5.53 -14.20
C GLY A 379 9.63 4.40 -15.20
N VAL A 380 8.79 3.43 -14.84
CA VAL A 380 8.32 2.40 -15.78
C VAL A 380 7.40 3.02 -16.82
N GLU A 381 7.52 2.57 -18.06
CA GLU A 381 6.72 3.00 -19.20
C GLU A 381 5.75 1.90 -19.64
N TYR A 382 4.83 2.22 -20.56
CA TYR A 382 3.85 1.26 -21.08
C TYR A 382 4.49 -0.05 -21.58
N ASP A 383 5.62 0.03 -22.28
CA ASP A 383 6.31 -1.15 -22.82
C ASP A 383 6.93 -2.04 -21.73
N ASP A 384 7.21 -1.50 -20.54
CA ASP A 384 7.80 -2.26 -19.44
C ASP A 384 6.79 -3.22 -18.79
N TYR A 385 5.47 -2.99 -18.96
CA TYR A 385 4.43 -3.81 -18.34
C TYR A 385 4.42 -5.27 -18.82
N ALA A 386 4.87 -5.53 -20.05
CA ALA A 386 5.06 -6.91 -20.51
C ALA A 386 6.18 -7.62 -19.72
N ALA A 387 7.25 -6.90 -19.39
CA ALA A 387 8.33 -7.41 -18.57
C ALA A 387 7.91 -7.59 -17.11
N ILE A 388 7.17 -6.65 -16.53
CA ILE A 388 6.61 -6.76 -15.17
C ILE A 388 5.76 -8.03 -15.04
N ARG A 389 4.82 -8.26 -15.96
CA ARG A 389 4.01 -9.50 -15.97
C ARG A 389 4.83 -10.77 -16.15
N ALA A 390 5.99 -10.71 -16.81
CA ALA A 390 6.89 -11.85 -16.93
C ALA A 390 7.67 -12.09 -15.63
N ILE A 391 8.16 -11.02 -14.99
CA ILE A 391 8.84 -11.05 -13.69
C ILE A 391 7.92 -11.66 -12.64
N ASP A 392 6.67 -11.17 -12.53
CA ASP A 392 5.72 -11.64 -11.53
C ASP A 392 5.42 -13.14 -11.70
N ARG A 393 5.28 -13.62 -12.95
CA ARG A 393 5.08 -15.05 -13.27
C ARG A 393 6.29 -15.90 -12.93
N GLU A 394 7.51 -15.40 -13.13
CA GLU A 394 8.73 -16.11 -12.78
C GLU A 394 8.88 -16.20 -11.25
N ALA A 395 8.76 -15.06 -10.56
CA ALA A 395 8.87 -14.98 -9.11
C ALA A 395 7.82 -15.84 -8.39
N ALA A 396 6.60 -15.96 -8.95
CA ALA A 396 5.54 -16.78 -8.40
C ALA A 396 5.90 -18.28 -8.32
N ARG A 397 6.79 -18.78 -9.19
CA ARG A 397 7.21 -20.20 -9.19
C ARG A 397 7.92 -20.60 -7.89
N ASP A 398 8.62 -19.66 -7.28
CA ASP A 398 9.35 -19.84 -6.03
C ASP A 398 8.69 -19.11 -4.87
N ASN A 399 7.36 -18.95 -4.89
CA ASN A 399 6.58 -18.26 -3.86
C ASN A 399 7.11 -16.85 -3.54
N TYR A 400 7.52 -16.12 -4.57
CA TYR A 400 8.05 -14.76 -4.48
C TYR A 400 9.25 -14.62 -3.53
N ARG A 401 10.10 -15.65 -3.43
CA ARG A 401 11.40 -15.53 -2.75
C ARG A 401 12.17 -14.32 -3.26
N ILE A 402 12.77 -13.56 -2.35
CA ILE A 402 13.50 -12.32 -2.71
C ILE A 402 14.58 -12.59 -3.77
N SER A 403 15.32 -13.69 -3.67
CA SER A 403 16.34 -14.05 -4.68
C SER A 403 15.74 -14.28 -6.06
N SER A 404 14.66 -15.07 -6.16
CA SER A 404 13.95 -15.37 -7.42
C SER A 404 13.34 -14.10 -8.02
N TRP A 405 12.71 -13.25 -7.19
CA TRP A 405 12.15 -11.97 -7.60
C TRP A 405 13.21 -11.00 -8.13
N ILE A 406 14.34 -10.85 -7.41
CA ILE A 406 15.46 -10.02 -7.86
C ILE A 406 16.07 -10.57 -9.15
N LEU A 407 16.29 -11.89 -9.24
CA LEU A 407 16.82 -12.54 -10.43
C LEU A 407 15.93 -12.32 -11.65
N ALA A 408 14.62 -12.41 -11.49
CA ALA A 408 13.66 -12.15 -12.55
C ALA A 408 13.77 -10.70 -13.07
N ILE A 409 13.94 -9.72 -12.16
CA ILE A 409 14.18 -8.31 -12.53
C ILE A 409 15.50 -8.14 -13.29
N VAL A 410 16.60 -8.69 -12.77
CA VAL A 410 17.93 -8.61 -13.40
C VAL A 410 17.93 -9.25 -14.79
N ASN A 411 17.15 -10.32 -14.98
CA ASN A 411 17.06 -11.02 -16.26
C ASN A 411 16.07 -10.40 -17.25
N SER A 412 15.31 -9.39 -16.83
CA SER A 412 14.28 -8.74 -17.65
C SER A 412 14.87 -7.88 -18.77
N THR A 413 14.13 -7.75 -19.88
CA THR A 413 14.53 -6.94 -21.03
C THR A 413 14.83 -5.47 -20.65
N PRO A 414 13.99 -4.77 -19.87
CA PRO A 414 14.25 -3.37 -19.51
C PRO A 414 15.55 -3.17 -18.74
N PHE A 415 15.96 -4.16 -17.95
CA PHE A 415 17.19 -4.09 -17.16
C PHE A 415 18.43 -4.42 -17.99
N ARG A 416 18.35 -5.44 -18.86
CA ARG A 416 19.50 -5.94 -19.63
C ARG A 416 19.79 -5.10 -20.88
N MET A 417 18.77 -4.49 -21.46
CA MET A 417 18.87 -3.79 -22.73
C MET A 417 18.65 -2.29 -22.51
N ARG A 418 19.54 -1.47 -23.05
CA ARG A 418 19.32 -0.03 -23.18
C ARG A 418 18.72 0.23 -24.55
N ARG A 419 17.66 1.06 -24.65
CA ARG A 419 17.24 1.59 -25.95
C ARG A 419 18.44 2.30 -26.58
N ALA A 420 18.76 1.96 -27.83
CA ALA A 420 19.69 2.77 -28.61
C ALA A 420 19.11 4.19 -28.63
N SER A 421 19.90 5.18 -28.24
CA SER A 421 19.48 6.58 -28.33
C SER A 421 19.21 6.88 -29.81
N ASP A 422 18.01 7.35 -30.14
CA ASP A 422 17.77 7.99 -31.43
C ASP A 422 18.78 9.12 -31.55
N SER A 423 19.67 8.96 -32.53
CA SER A 423 20.84 9.81 -32.78
C SER A 423 20.46 11.01 -33.61
#